data_AF-A0A948ETJ6-F1
#
_entry.id   AF-A0A948ETJ6-F1
#
_cell.length_a   1.000
_cell.length_b   1.000
_cell.length_c   1.000
_cell.angle_alpha   90.00
_cell.angle_beta   90.00
_cell.angle_gamma   90.00
#
_symmetry.space_group_name_H-M   'P 1'
#
loop_
_entity.id
_entity.type
_entity.pdbx_description
1 polymer ?
#
loop_
_entity_poly.entity_id
_entity_poly.type
_entity_poly.pdbx_seq_one_letter_code
_entity_poly.pdbx_strand_id
1 'polypeptide(L)'
;MNNLFQYVRRQCQLVARKIIPALRDRSLTSMLPILISARFGNISPSFFNWLIFSFAALSVHGLLILNDGVYWDGWLLNSILQDRRLDDLQDWYMTLGLPIGAYFNWLFSYAGNIVASYKIVAFLSLVGVAATTYHLAGRIMAASINERLLVALVVLTYPGYQNAVDMVTVLYLVCLLLFLLAWSVALHAKLYRGRCQLPFRVISLILFFLSFNFNSLLVVYLVAFVSILAASQRNTLPSTSKFDIVQRLIRAVWSNLDFLFLPFIYWIMKETLSPRAGLYSNYNRFNLDWVSVVDSFAAFVSNGLLYQFYDAFRFLVHSPWLLIVVMPLSFLLMQRSARGHGRLPHPSSPTPIVLFLWGVLILILSILPYALVGLSPTRSGWGTRHALLLGLSLSVLLLAMVRAFSKAGVVQRYLVALLLSGLIVGFAGVQFYTYLSWQARWAKDKSVIEALRSQPQYSGYSTYYVSDSFPLGRESWYRFYEWGSLMQAAWGGQSRVGLDASIYPENFFHQSNNRQFITRLYNIESFNPSGPKICLHISPSEPKRSPARLAVDYLYARYISAAALPVFLKTVSDIQFCASPPCPWDCPLSQAIN
;
A
#
# COMPACT_ATOMS: atom_id res chain seq x y z
N MET A 1 -36.48 -15.68 16.72
CA MET A 1 -35.87 -16.53 17.77
C MET A 1 -36.30 -18.01 17.72
N ASN A 2 -37.57 -18.35 17.45
CA ASN A 2 -38.04 -19.75 17.44
C ASN A 2 -37.32 -20.69 16.45
N ASN A 3 -36.89 -20.20 15.30
CA ASN A 3 -36.15 -21.01 14.31
C ASN A 3 -34.73 -21.37 14.77
N LEU A 4 -34.08 -20.52 15.59
CA LEU A 4 -32.75 -20.80 16.14
C LEU A 4 -32.83 -21.88 17.23
N PHE A 5 -33.86 -21.83 18.08
CA PHE A 5 -34.10 -22.83 19.12
C PHE A 5 -34.43 -24.21 18.53
N GLN A 6 -35.22 -24.29 17.46
CA GLN A 6 -35.49 -25.56 16.78
C GLN A 6 -34.25 -26.12 16.08
N TYR A 7 -33.41 -25.27 15.49
CA TYR A 7 -32.15 -25.70 14.88
C TYR A 7 -31.17 -26.25 15.93
N VAL A 8 -30.98 -25.55 17.05
CA VAL A 8 -30.12 -26.01 18.16
C VAL A 8 -30.65 -27.31 18.76
N ARG A 9 -31.97 -27.45 18.96
CA ARG A 9 -32.57 -28.68 19.50
C ARG A 9 -32.38 -29.89 18.59
N ARG A 10 -32.51 -29.71 17.26
CA ARG A 10 -32.24 -30.78 16.27
C ARG A 10 -30.76 -31.19 16.25
N GLN A 11 -29.84 -30.23 16.35
CA GLN A 11 -28.41 -30.52 16.42
C GLN A 11 -28.04 -31.27 17.70
N CYS A 12 -28.57 -30.86 18.86
CA CYS A 12 -28.34 -31.57 20.14
C CYS A 12 -28.89 -33.00 20.13
N GLN A 13 -30.05 -33.24 19.52
CA GLN A 13 -30.62 -34.59 19.39
C GLN A 13 -29.81 -35.50 18.44
N LEU A 14 -29.25 -34.95 17.37
CA LEU A 14 -28.36 -35.67 16.45
C LEU A 14 -27.03 -36.05 17.10
N VAL A 15 -26.48 -35.16 17.93
CA VAL A 15 -25.25 -35.40 18.69
C VAL A 15 -25.50 -36.46 19.77
N ALA A 16 -26.60 -36.38 20.52
CA ALA A 16 -26.93 -37.37 21.55
C ALA A 16 -27.13 -38.78 20.98
N ARG A 17 -27.81 -38.92 19.82
CA ARG A 17 -28.04 -40.23 19.20
C ARG A 17 -26.79 -40.90 18.63
N LYS A 18 -25.78 -40.14 18.24
CA LYS A 18 -24.54 -40.69 17.65
C LYS A 18 -23.41 -40.89 18.66
N ILE A 19 -23.32 -40.04 19.68
CA ILE A 19 -22.19 -40.06 20.62
C ILE A 19 -22.43 -41.03 21.78
N ILE A 20 -23.67 -41.15 22.27
CA ILE A 20 -23.99 -42.00 23.44
C ILE A 20 -23.70 -43.50 23.19
N PRO A 21 -23.98 -44.09 22.00
CA PRO A 21 -23.61 -45.47 21.73
C PRO A 21 -22.09 -45.68 21.58
N ALA A 22 -21.38 -44.69 21.05
CA ALA A 22 -19.92 -44.75 20.85
C ALA A 22 -19.13 -44.62 22.16
N LEU A 23 -19.75 -44.06 23.21
CA LEU A 23 -19.16 -43.94 24.55
C LEU A 23 -19.20 -45.25 25.36
N ARG A 24 -19.97 -46.25 24.92
CA ARG A 24 -20.19 -47.49 25.69
C ARG A 24 -19.14 -48.58 25.45
N ASP A 25 -18.29 -48.45 24.42
CA ASP A 25 -17.53 -49.59 23.87
C ASP A 25 -16.02 -49.35 23.61
N ARG A 26 -15.42 -48.22 24.01
CA ARG A 26 -13.99 -47.95 23.72
C ARG A 26 -13.21 -47.36 24.89
N SER A 27 -11.97 -47.84 25.05
CA SER A 27 -11.01 -47.39 26.04
C SER A 27 -10.66 -45.90 25.89
N LEU A 28 -10.62 -45.19 27.02
CA LEU A 28 -10.40 -43.74 27.15
C LEU A 28 -9.17 -43.21 26.38
N THR A 29 -8.14 -44.03 26.15
CA THR A 29 -6.94 -43.68 25.40
C THR A 29 -7.17 -43.52 23.88
N SER A 30 -8.20 -44.16 23.32
CA SER A 30 -8.60 -43.97 21.91
C SER A 30 -9.53 -42.77 21.70
N MET A 31 -10.06 -42.19 22.78
CA MET A 31 -11.04 -41.10 22.73
C MET A 31 -10.44 -39.69 22.77
N LEU A 32 -9.21 -39.51 23.24
CA LEU A 32 -8.60 -38.17 23.34
C LEU A 32 -8.51 -37.44 21.98
N PRO A 33 -8.12 -38.09 20.86
CA PRO A 33 -8.10 -37.44 19.54
C PRO A 33 -9.50 -37.13 19.00
N ILE A 34 -10.48 -37.99 19.32
CA ILE A 34 -11.88 -37.86 18.87
C ILE A 34 -12.61 -36.78 19.67
N LEU A 35 -12.34 -36.67 20.97
CA LEU A 35 -12.87 -35.61 21.83
C LEU A 35 -12.25 -34.25 21.49
N ILE A 36 -10.96 -34.18 21.16
CA ILE A 36 -10.36 -32.94 20.64
C ILE A 36 -10.95 -32.60 19.26
N SER A 37 -11.21 -33.56 18.37
CA SER A 37 -11.88 -33.29 17.09
C SER A 37 -13.38 -32.98 17.22
N ALA A 38 -14.06 -33.46 18.27
CA ALA A 38 -15.47 -33.23 18.51
C ALA A 38 -15.76 -31.94 19.30
N ARG A 39 -14.84 -31.50 20.17
CA ARG A 39 -15.00 -30.26 20.97
C ARG A 39 -14.65 -28.99 20.18
N PHE A 40 -13.82 -29.11 19.14
CA PHE A 40 -13.66 -28.09 18.10
C PHE A 40 -14.48 -28.45 16.85
N GLY A 41 -15.79 -28.62 17.03
CA GLY A 41 -16.71 -28.97 15.96
C GLY A 41 -16.57 -28.03 14.75
N ASN A 42 -16.25 -28.61 13.59
CA ASN A 42 -16.37 -28.06 12.23
C ASN A 42 -16.21 -26.54 12.11
N ILE A 43 -15.11 -25.98 12.62
CA ILE A 43 -14.71 -24.64 12.19
C ILE A 43 -14.53 -24.70 10.68
N SER A 44 -15.33 -23.93 9.94
CA SER A 44 -15.26 -23.94 8.49
C SER A 44 -13.83 -23.54 8.07
N PRO A 45 -13.21 -24.23 7.09
CA PRO A 45 -11.87 -23.86 6.61
C PRO A 45 -11.74 -22.38 6.23
N SER A 46 -12.86 -21.76 5.83
CA SER A 46 -12.95 -20.33 5.59
C SER A 46 -12.74 -19.47 6.84
N PHE A 47 -13.30 -19.84 7.99
CA PHE A 47 -13.14 -19.05 9.23
C PHE A 47 -11.66 -18.98 9.65
N PHE A 48 -10.97 -20.12 9.64
CA PHE A 48 -9.55 -20.16 10.00
C PHE A 48 -8.69 -19.35 9.01
N ASN A 49 -9.03 -19.35 7.72
CA ASN A 49 -8.33 -18.52 6.74
C ASN A 49 -8.50 -17.03 7.04
N TRP A 50 -9.70 -16.62 7.43
CA TRP A 50 -9.93 -15.24 7.84
C TRP A 50 -9.19 -14.89 9.14
N LEU A 51 -9.05 -15.82 10.09
CA LEU A 51 -8.23 -15.60 11.28
C LEU A 51 -6.75 -15.36 10.92
N ILE A 52 -6.17 -16.20 10.06
CA ILE A 52 -4.78 -16.00 9.56
C ILE A 52 -4.67 -14.66 8.84
N PHE A 53 -5.62 -14.36 7.94
CA PHE A 53 -5.64 -13.13 7.18
C PHE A 53 -5.70 -11.89 8.09
N SER A 54 -6.60 -11.88 9.08
CA SER A 54 -6.74 -10.78 10.03
C SER A 54 -5.50 -10.60 10.90
N PHE A 55 -4.91 -11.71 11.37
CA PHE A 55 -3.64 -11.66 12.09
C PHE A 55 -2.53 -11.06 11.22
N ALA A 56 -2.37 -11.56 9.98
CA ALA A 56 -1.39 -11.01 9.04
C ALA A 56 -1.62 -9.52 8.76
N ALA A 57 -2.87 -9.09 8.56
CA ALA A 57 -3.20 -7.69 8.33
C ALA A 57 -2.77 -6.79 9.49
N LEU A 58 -3.06 -7.20 10.73
CA LEU A 58 -2.66 -6.46 11.93
C LEU A 58 -1.15 -6.51 12.14
N SER A 59 -0.49 -7.65 11.93
CA SER A 59 0.96 -7.77 12.09
C SER A 59 1.73 -6.95 11.06
N VAL A 60 1.25 -6.88 9.82
CA VAL A 60 1.93 -6.16 8.73
C VAL A 60 1.64 -4.67 8.80
N HIS A 61 0.37 -4.29 8.92
CA HIS A 61 -0.10 -2.90 8.76
C HIS A 61 -0.66 -2.29 10.04
N GLY A 62 -0.76 -2.99 11.17
CA GLY A 62 -1.32 -2.44 12.40
C GLY A 62 -0.56 -1.22 12.92
N LEU A 63 0.78 -1.19 12.74
CA LEU A 63 1.60 -0.03 13.08
C LEU A 63 1.23 1.24 12.28
N LEU A 64 0.63 1.09 11.10
CA LEU A 64 0.16 2.23 10.32
C LEU A 64 -0.88 3.04 11.10
N ILE A 65 -1.76 2.38 11.85
CA ILE A 65 -2.81 3.03 12.65
C ILE A 65 -2.20 3.84 13.81
N LEU A 66 -1.08 3.37 14.35
CA LEU A 66 -0.34 4.05 15.42
C LEU A 66 0.57 5.16 14.88
N ASN A 67 0.72 5.28 13.56
CA ASN A 67 1.61 6.26 12.96
C ASN A 67 0.94 7.63 12.90
N ASP A 68 1.44 8.57 13.68
CA ASP A 68 0.95 9.95 13.75
C ASP A 68 1.76 10.93 12.90
N GLY A 69 2.65 10.40 12.05
CA GLY A 69 3.55 11.22 11.25
C GLY A 69 2.94 11.78 9.97
N VAL A 70 3.46 12.96 9.62
CA VAL A 70 3.18 13.69 8.39
C VAL A 70 4.47 13.77 7.59
N TYR A 71 4.44 13.35 6.33
CA TYR A 71 5.62 13.18 5.49
C TYR A 71 5.38 13.82 4.13
N TRP A 72 6.43 14.30 3.46
CA TRP A 72 6.36 14.79 2.08
C TRP A 72 5.22 15.80 1.85
N ASP A 73 4.48 15.63 0.74
CA ASP A 73 3.32 16.44 0.35
C ASP A 73 2.19 16.38 1.39
N GLY A 74 2.21 15.39 2.29
CA GLY A 74 1.33 15.34 3.46
C GLY A 74 1.48 16.57 4.35
N TRP A 75 2.64 17.23 4.41
CA TRP A 75 2.81 18.49 5.13
C TRP A 75 1.96 19.63 4.55
N LEU A 76 1.95 19.74 3.23
CA LEU A 76 1.17 20.75 2.50
C LEU A 76 -0.33 20.47 2.66
N LEU A 77 -0.71 19.21 2.46
CA LEU A 77 -2.11 18.79 2.63
C LEU A 77 -2.60 19.02 4.06
N ASN A 78 -1.79 18.65 5.05
CA ASN A 78 -2.15 18.80 6.46
C ASN A 78 -2.30 20.27 6.86
N SER A 79 -1.43 21.18 6.39
CA SER A 79 -1.58 22.61 6.69
C SER A 79 -2.87 23.19 6.08
N ILE A 80 -3.18 22.85 4.82
CA ILE A 80 -4.41 23.26 4.15
C ILE A 80 -5.66 22.77 4.90
N LEU A 81 -5.67 21.50 5.33
CA LEU A 81 -6.82 20.90 6.01
C LEU A 81 -7.00 21.42 7.44
N GLN A 82 -5.91 21.69 8.17
CA GLN A 82 -5.95 22.29 9.50
C GLN A 82 -6.54 23.71 9.45
N ASP A 83 -6.12 24.50 8.46
CA ASP A 83 -6.61 25.87 8.25
C ASP A 83 -7.97 25.92 7.55
N ARG A 84 -8.53 24.78 7.14
CA ARG A 84 -9.80 24.68 6.41
C ARG A 84 -9.85 25.54 5.14
N ARG A 85 -8.76 25.51 4.35
CA ARG A 85 -8.62 26.28 3.12
C ARG A 85 -9.08 25.47 1.90
N LEU A 86 -10.40 25.34 1.70
CA LEU A 86 -10.95 24.57 0.59
C LEU A 86 -10.51 25.12 -0.77
N ASP A 87 -10.41 26.44 -0.93
CA ASP A 87 -10.03 27.07 -2.20
C ASP A 87 -8.61 26.67 -2.62
N ASP A 88 -7.64 26.72 -1.71
CA ASP A 88 -6.26 26.28 -1.96
C ASP A 88 -6.19 24.79 -2.34
N LEU A 89 -7.04 23.96 -1.71
CA LEU A 89 -7.14 22.55 -2.01
C LEU A 89 -7.75 22.31 -3.41
N GLN A 90 -8.78 23.06 -3.76
CA GLN A 90 -9.41 23.03 -5.07
C GLN A 90 -8.42 23.46 -6.15
N ASP A 91 -7.72 24.57 -5.97
CA ASP A 91 -6.72 25.06 -6.92
C ASP A 91 -5.61 24.03 -7.13
N TRP A 92 -5.09 23.44 -6.06
CA TRP A 92 -4.07 22.40 -6.16
C TRP A 92 -4.56 21.17 -6.95
N TYR A 93 -5.74 20.64 -6.63
CA TYR A 93 -6.26 19.46 -7.31
C TYR A 93 -6.81 19.74 -8.72
N MET A 94 -7.25 20.97 -9.00
CA MET A 94 -7.61 21.42 -10.34
C MET A 94 -6.38 21.49 -11.24
N THR A 95 -5.27 22.05 -10.76
CA THR A 95 -4.01 22.06 -11.54
C THR A 95 -3.47 20.66 -11.83
N LEU A 96 -3.71 19.69 -10.93
CA LEU A 96 -3.43 18.26 -11.14
C LEU A 96 -4.38 17.56 -12.12
N GLY A 97 -5.52 18.17 -12.48
CA GLY A 97 -6.58 17.55 -13.25
C GLY A 97 -7.34 16.46 -12.49
N LEU A 98 -7.50 16.62 -11.17
CA LEU A 98 -8.12 15.66 -10.25
C LEU A 98 -9.08 16.36 -9.24
N PRO A 99 -10.10 17.11 -9.68
CA PRO A 99 -10.97 17.89 -8.78
C PRO A 99 -11.63 17.08 -7.66
N ILE A 100 -12.00 15.82 -7.94
CA ILE A 100 -12.60 14.91 -6.94
C ILE A 100 -11.65 14.71 -5.75
N GLY A 101 -10.34 14.76 -5.99
CA GLY A 101 -9.32 14.69 -4.95
C GLY A 101 -9.46 15.81 -3.92
N ALA A 102 -9.83 17.03 -4.30
CA ALA A 102 -10.04 18.11 -3.34
C ALA A 102 -11.14 17.75 -2.34
N TYR A 103 -12.31 17.34 -2.84
CA TYR A 103 -13.45 16.98 -1.99
C TYR A 103 -13.16 15.73 -1.15
N PHE A 104 -12.49 14.73 -1.72
CA PHE A 104 -12.08 13.53 -0.97
C PHE A 104 -11.23 13.91 0.24
N ASN A 105 -10.20 14.73 0.04
CA ASN A 105 -9.32 15.13 1.13
C ASN A 105 -10.00 16.11 2.10
N TRP A 106 -10.89 16.97 1.60
CA TRP A 106 -11.64 17.92 2.42
C TRP A 106 -12.47 17.25 3.51
N LEU A 107 -13.04 16.08 3.24
CA LEU A 107 -13.82 15.31 4.23
C LEU A 107 -13.02 15.03 5.51
N PHE A 108 -11.70 14.89 5.41
CA PHE A 108 -10.84 14.64 6.57
C PHE A 108 -10.66 15.88 7.47
N SER A 109 -10.94 17.09 6.99
CA SER A 109 -10.91 18.33 7.81
C SER A 109 -11.97 18.37 8.92
N TYR A 110 -12.99 17.51 8.82
CA TYR A 110 -14.04 17.32 9.83
C TYR A 110 -13.68 16.26 10.87
N ALA A 111 -12.61 15.47 10.65
CA ALA A 111 -12.17 14.49 11.63
C ALA A 111 -11.50 15.18 12.82
N GLY A 112 -11.77 14.71 14.05
CA GLY A 112 -11.09 15.22 15.24
C GLY A 112 -9.58 15.01 15.23
N ASN A 113 -9.09 14.00 14.50
CA ASN A 113 -7.67 13.80 14.21
C ASN A 113 -7.49 13.47 12.72
N ILE A 114 -7.06 14.48 11.96
CA ILE A 114 -6.86 14.41 10.52
C ILE A 114 -5.89 13.28 10.17
N VAL A 115 -4.68 13.26 10.75
CA VAL A 115 -3.65 12.26 10.41
C VAL A 115 -4.12 10.83 10.69
N ALA A 116 -4.70 10.58 11.88
CA ALA A 116 -5.17 9.25 12.26
C ALA A 116 -6.29 8.75 11.33
N SER A 117 -7.20 9.62 10.91
CA SER A 117 -8.28 9.24 9.98
C SER A 117 -7.73 8.84 8.61
N TYR A 118 -6.71 9.51 8.07
CA TYR A 118 -6.01 9.05 6.86
C TYR A 118 -5.39 7.66 7.06
N LYS A 119 -4.71 7.40 8.18
CA LYS A 119 -4.09 6.08 8.43
C LYS A 119 -5.11 4.96 8.54
N ILE A 120 -6.25 5.22 9.18
CA ILE A 120 -7.35 4.26 9.29
C ILE A 120 -7.91 3.94 7.91
N VAL A 121 -8.16 4.96 7.06
CA VAL A 121 -8.65 4.75 5.70
C VAL A 121 -7.62 3.99 4.86
N ALA A 122 -6.33 4.30 4.98
CA ALA A 122 -5.25 3.58 4.31
C ALA A 122 -5.20 2.10 4.73
N PHE A 123 -5.24 1.82 6.04
CA PHE A 123 -5.28 0.47 6.58
C PHE A 123 -6.50 -0.32 6.08
N LEU A 124 -7.70 0.25 6.20
CA LEU A 124 -8.94 -0.39 5.75
C LEU A 124 -8.91 -0.65 4.23
N SER A 125 -8.33 0.26 3.46
CA SER A 125 -8.18 0.10 2.01
C SER A 125 -7.24 -1.05 1.66
N LEU A 126 -6.07 -1.16 2.30
CA LEU A 126 -5.14 -2.27 2.09
C LEU A 126 -5.75 -3.62 2.45
N VAL A 127 -6.42 -3.71 3.59
CA VAL A 127 -7.15 -4.91 4.02
C VAL A 127 -8.27 -5.24 3.03
N GLY A 128 -9.04 -4.25 2.60
CA GLY A 128 -10.09 -4.40 1.61
C GLY A 128 -9.58 -4.89 0.26
N VAL A 129 -8.42 -4.38 -0.20
CA VAL A 129 -7.77 -4.79 -1.45
C VAL A 129 -7.39 -6.27 -1.40
N ALA A 130 -6.74 -6.70 -0.32
CA ALA A 130 -6.34 -8.09 -0.17
C ALA A 130 -7.56 -9.03 0.00
N ALA A 131 -8.57 -8.62 0.78
CA ALA A 131 -9.82 -9.37 0.95
C ALA A 131 -10.63 -9.48 -0.35
N THR A 132 -10.70 -8.41 -1.14
CA THR A 132 -11.40 -8.47 -2.44
C THR A 132 -10.64 -9.35 -3.43
N THR A 133 -9.30 -9.30 -3.42
CA THR A 133 -8.47 -10.20 -4.22
C THR A 133 -8.67 -11.67 -3.82
N TYR A 134 -8.81 -11.98 -2.52
CA TYR A 134 -9.18 -13.32 -2.04
C TYR A 134 -10.45 -13.85 -2.73
N HIS A 135 -11.47 -13.01 -2.84
CA HIS A 135 -12.74 -13.37 -3.49
C HIS A 135 -12.60 -13.48 -5.02
N LEU A 136 -11.91 -12.54 -5.67
CA LEU A 136 -11.68 -12.55 -7.12
C LEU A 136 -10.88 -13.78 -7.55
N ALA A 137 -9.88 -14.18 -6.77
CA ALA A 137 -9.09 -15.39 -7.01
C ALA A 137 -9.97 -16.65 -7.13
N GLY A 138 -11.00 -16.75 -6.30
CA GLY A 138 -11.96 -17.85 -6.37
C GLY A 138 -12.79 -17.87 -7.65
N ARG A 139 -13.15 -16.70 -8.18
CA ARG A 139 -14.06 -16.56 -9.33
C ARG A 139 -13.33 -16.65 -10.68
N ILE A 140 -12.18 -15.97 -10.77
CA ILE A 140 -11.41 -15.84 -12.01
C ILE A 140 -10.45 -17.00 -12.17
N MET A 141 -9.63 -17.25 -11.15
CA MET A 141 -8.55 -18.24 -11.19
C MET A 141 -9.00 -19.65 -10.77
N ALA A 142 -10.28 -19.80 -10.40
CA ALA A 142 -10.83 -20.99 -9.77
C ALA A 142 -9.97 -21.46 -8.58
N ALA A 143 -9.44 -20.50 -7.80
CA ALA A 143 -8.55 -20.79 -6.69
C ALA A 143 -9.29 -21.55 -5.57
N SER A 144 -8.64 -22.55 -4.99
CA SER A 144 -9.09 -23.20 -3.76
C SER A 144 -9.07 -22.22 -2.58
N ILE A 145 -9.73 -22.56 -1.47
CA ILE A 145 -9.78 -21.69 -0.28
C ILE A 145 -8.38 -21.29 0.22
N ASN A 146 -7.40 -22.19 0.10
CA ASN A 146 -6.01 -21.97 0.55
C ASN A 146 -5.21 -21.18 -0.49
N GLU A 147 -5.42 -21.44 -1.78
CA GLU A 147 -4.82 -20.65 -2.86
C GLU A 147 -5.30 -19.19 -2.80
N ARG A 148 -6.58 -18.96 -2.48
CA ARG A 148 -7.11 -17.61 -2.26
C ARG A 148 -6.41 -16.92 -1.09
N LEU A 149 -6.20 -17.63 0.03
CA LEU A 149 -5.48 -17.10 1.18
C LEU A 149 -4.05 -16.73 0.80
N LEU A 150 -3.34 -17.61 0.08
CA LEU A 150 -1.99 -17.34 -0.41
C LEU A 150 -1.94 -16.07 -1.26
N VAL A 151 -2.84 -15.94 -2.24
CA VAL A 151 -2.94 -14.75 -3.10
C VAL A 151 -3.16 -13.50 -2.27
N ALA A 152 -4.09 -13.55 -1.31
CA ALA A 152 -4.40 -12.41 -0.44
C ALA A 152 -3.21 -12.03 0.46
N LEU A 153 -2.51 -13.01 1.03
CA LEU A 153 -1.32 -12.77 1.87
C LEU A 153 -0.18 -12.16 1.07
N VAL A 154 0.05 -12.58 -0.18
CA VAL A 154 1.08 -11.97 -1.04
C VAL A 154 0.74 -10.51 -1.34
N VAL A 155 -0.50 -10.20 -1.73
CA VAL A 155 -0.94 -8.82 -1.98
C VAL A 155 -0.80 -7.96 -0.72
N LEU A 156 -1.19 -8.50 0.43
CA LEU A 156 -1.15 -7.81 1.72
C LEU A 156 0.28 -7.56 2.20
N THR A 157 1.19 -8.51 2.02
CA THR A 157 2.55 -8.40 2.58
C THR A 157 3.53 -7.69 1.66
N TYR A 158 3.22 -7.55 0.37
CA TYR A 158 4.13 -7.01 -0.63
C TYR A 158 4.72 -5.63 -0.22
N PRO A 159 6.05 -5.54 -0.01
CA PRO A 159 6.67 -4.36 0.60
C PRO A 159 7.06 -3.27 -0.41
N GLY A 160 6.81 -3.50 -1.70
CA GLY A 160 7.18 -2.56 -2.75
C GLY A 160 6.40 -1.25 -2.71
N TYR A 161 5.28 -1.17 -1.98
CA TYR A 161 4.53 0.06 -1.74
C TYR A 161 4.70 0.53 -0.29
N GLN A 162 5.62 1.46 -0.07
CA GLN A 162 5.97 1.96 1.28
C GLN A 162 5.21 3.23 1.64
N ASN A 163 4.62 3.90 0.65
CA ASN A 163 3.93 5.19 0.80
C ASN A 163 2.59 5.11 1.54
N ALA A 164 2.15 3.95 2.04
CA ALA A 164 0.93 3.84 2.83
C ALA A 164 0.89 4.79 4.05
N VAL A 165 2.07 5.22 4.52
CA VAL A 165 2.22 6.22 5.58
C VAL A 165 1.89 7.65 5.14
N ASP A 166 1.74 7.94 3.86
CA ASP A 166 1.49 9.31 3.40
C ASP A 166 0.01 9.59 3.15
N MET A 167 -0.42 10.80 3.52
CA MET A 167 -1.80 11.25 3.40
C MET A 167 -2.24 11.40 1.95
N VAL A 168 -1.37 11.93 1.07
CA VAL A 168 -1.72 12.25 -0.32
C VAL A 168 -1.94 10.98 -1.15
N THR A 169 -1.25 9.88 -0.80
CA THR A 169 -1.42 8.61 -1.51
C THR A 169 -2.61 7.76 -1.06
N VAL A 170 -3.34 8.14 0.00
CA VAL A 170 -4.50 7.37 0.48
C VAL A 170 -5.60 7.29 -0.59
N LEU A 171 -5.78 8.34 -1.41
CA LEU A 171 -6.70 8.30 -2.54
C LEU A 171 -6.38 7.14 -3.51
N TYR A 172 -5.10 6.82 -3.73
CA TYR A 172 -4.71 5.73 -4.63
C TYR A 172 -5.12 4.36 -4.07
N LEU A 173 -5.00 4.17 -2.75
CA LEU A 173 -5.44 2.94 -2.07
C LEU A 173 -6.96 2.77 -2.14
N VAL A 174 -7.71 3.86 -1.91
CA VAL A 174 -9.16 3.87 -2.04
C VAL A 174 -9.57 3.56 -3.47
N CYS A 175 -8.96 4.21 -4.47
CA CYS A 175 -9.21 3.93 -5.88
C CYS A 175 -8.93 2.47 -6.25
N LEU A 176 -7.83 1.89 -5.77
CA LEU A 176 -7.51 0.47 -6.00
C LEU A 176 -8.56 -0.46 -5.37
N LEU A 177 -9.02 -0.16 -4.16
CA LEU A 177 -10.12 -0.90 -3.52
C LEU A 177 -11.41 -0.81 -4.35
N LEU A 178 -11.82 0.41 -4.74
CA LEU A 178 -13.01 0.64 -5.55
C LEU A 178 -12.93 -0.12 -6.88
N PHE A 179 -11.77 -0.15 -7.52
CA PHE A 179 -11.54 -0.89 -8.76
C PHE A 179 -11.76 -2.40 -8.58
N LEU A 180 -11.19 -3.00 -7.53
CA LEU A 180 -11.36 -4.43 -7.27
C LEU A 180 -12.80 -4.77 -6.87
N LEU A 181 -13.47 -3.88 -6.12
CA LEU A 181 -14.89 -4.03 -5.79
C LEU A 181 -15.76 -3.92 -7.04
N ALA A 182 -15.51 -2.94 -7.91
CA ALA A 182 -16.18 -2.77 -9.20
C ALA A 182 -16.07 -4.04 -10.05
N TRP A 183 -14.85 -4.59 -10.13
CA TRP A 183 -14.59 -5.83 -10.84
C TRP A 183 -15.35 -7.02 -10.24
N SER A 184 -15.33 -7.16 -8.91
CA SER A 184 -16.06 -8.22 -8.21
C SER A 184 -17.56 -8.12 -8.42
N VAL A 185 -18.13 -6.91 -8.36
CA VAL A 185 -19.55 -6.63 -8.58
C VAL A 185 -19.93 -6.88 -10.04
N ALA A 186 -19.11 -6.47 -11.00
CA ALA A 186 -19.35 -6.73 -12.43
C ALA A 186 -19.40 -8.23 -12.74
N LEU A 187 -18.51 -9.02 -12.12
CA LEU A 187 -18.56 -10.48 -12.22
C LEU A 187 -19.78 -11.07 -11.51
N HIS A 188 -20.17 -10.51 -10.36
CA HIS A 188 -21.38 -10.92 -9.63
C HIS A 188 -22.65 -10.68 -10.45
N ALA A 189 -22.72 -9.55 -11.16
CA ALA A 189 -23.84 -9.20 -12.03
C ALA A 189 -24.11 -10.28 -13.11
N LYS A 190 -23.08 -11.03 -13.53
CA LYS A 190 -23.22 -12.13 -14.51
C LYS A 190 -23.92 -13.37 -13.99
N LEU A 191 -24.14 -13.47 -12.67
CA LEU A 191 -24.92 -14.54 -12.06
C LEU A 191 -26.43 -14.30 -12.17
N TYR A 192 -26.84 -13.06 -12.45
CA TYR A 192 -28.25 -12.68 -12.59
C TYR A 192 -28.63 -12.47 -14.06
N ARG A 193 -29.93 -12.56 -14.35
CA ARG A 193 -30.50 -12.27 -15.68
C ARG A 193 -31.56 -11.18 -15.57
N GLY A 194 -31.77 -10.44 -16.66
CA GLY A 194 -32.82 -9.43 -16.76
C GLY A 194 -32.64 -8.26 -15.79
N ARG A 195 -33.74 -7.75 -15.23
CA ARG A 195 -33.76 -6.53 -14.40
C ARG A 195 -32.92 -6.63 -13.12
N CYS A 196 -32.76 -7.82 -12.54
CA CYS A 196 -31.94 -8.03 -11.35
C CYS A 196 -30.43 -7.82 -11.60
N GLN A 197 -29.97 -7.88 -12.86
CA GLN A 197 -28.58 -7.62 -13.24
C GLN A 197 -28.25 -6.12 -13.26
N LEU A 198 -29.23 -5.27 -13.59
CA LEU A 198 -29.02 -3.85 -13.88
C LEU A 198 -28.41 -3.08 -12.69
N PRO A 199 -28.89 -3.22 -11.44
CA PRO A 199 -28.31 -2.48 -10.32
C PRO A 199 -26.83 -2.80 -10.10
N PHE A 200 -26.45 -4.08 -10.12
CA PHE A 200 -25.04 -4.48 -9.96
C PHE A 200 -24.16 -3.95 -11.10
N ARG A 201 -24.69 -3.96 -12.32
CA ARG A 201 -23.99 -3.40 -13.49
C ARG A 201 -23.75 -1.90 -13.33
N VAL A 202 -24.79 -1.13 -13.00
CA VAL A 202 -24.68 0.32 -12.77
C VAL A 202 -23.71 0.63 -11.63
N ILE A 203 -23.83 -0.07 -10.49
CA ILE A 203 -22.91 0.09 -9.36
C ILE A 203 -21.46 -0.18 -9.79
N SER A 204 -21.20 -1.25 -10.55
CA SER A 204 -19.85 -1.53 -11.03
C SER A 204 -19.29 -0.46 -11.96
N LEU A 205 -20.12 0.11 -12.85
CA LEU A 205 -19.71 1.20 -13.73
C LEU A 205 -19.33 2.46 -12.93
N ILE A 206 -20.15 2.83 -11.94
CA ILE A 206 -19.87 3.97 -11.05
C ILE A 206 -18.56 3.75 -10.29
N LEU A 207 -18.39 2.57 -9.69
CA LEU A 207 -17.18 2.25 -8.93
C LEU A 207 -15.93 2.25 -9.82
N PHE A 208 -15.99 1.70 -11.04
CA PHE A 208 -14.88 1.77 -12.00
C PHE A 208 -14.57 3.22 -12.38
N PHE A 209 -15.58 4.02 -12.70
CA PHE A 209 -15.41 5.42 -13.05
C PHE A 209 -14.72 6.22 -11.93
N LEU A 210 -15.15 6.04 -10.68
CA LEU A 210 -14.49 6.67 -9.52
C LEU A 210 -13.06 6.16 -9.31
N SER A 211 -12.81 4.87 -9.56
CA SER A 211 -11.47 4.30 -9.40
C SER A 211 -10.43 4.87 -10.38
N PHE A 212 -10.85 5.35 -11.54
CA PHE A 212 -9.93 5.88 -12.56
C PHE A 212 -9.26 7.20 -12.18
N ASN A 213 -9.62 7.82 -11.04
CA ASN A 213 -8.82 8.89 -10.43
C ASN A 213 -7.38 8.45 -10.10
N PHE A 214 -7.14 7.14 -10.00
CA PHE A 214 -5.79 6.58 -10.11
C PHE A 214 -5.54 6.14 -11.56
N ASN A 215 -5.01 7.05 -12.38
CA ASN A 215 -4.95 6.93 -13.85
C ASN A 215 -4.35 5.60 -14.37
N SER A 216 -3.38 4.99 -13.68
CA SER A 216 -2.79 3.71 -14.11
C SER A 216 -3.81 2.56 -14.16
N LEU A 217 -4.92 2.67 -13.43
CA LEU A 217 -6.02 1.70 -13.47
C LEU A 217 -6.77 1.71 -14.81
N LEU A 218 -6.68 2.77 -15.62
CA LEU A 218 -7.27 2.78 -16.97
C LEU A 218 -6.67 1.69 -17.86
N VAL A 219 -5.36 1.43 -17.74
CA VAL A 219 -4.65 0.40 -18.50
C VAL A 219 -4.91 -0.98 -17.89
N VAL A 220 -4.82 -1.09 -16.55
CA VAL A 220 -5.10 -2.35 -15.84
C VAL A 220 -6.55 -2.81 -15.98
N TYR A 221 -7.48 -1.89 -16.23
CA TYR A 221 -8.89 -2.18 -16.52
C TYR A 221 -9.09 -3.22 -17.63
N LEU A 222 -8.18 -3.31 -18.60
CA LEU A 222 -8.24 -4.32 -19.66
C LEU A 222 -8.33 -5.74 -19.09
N VAL A 223 -7.61 -6.03 -18.00
CA VAL A 223 -7.64 -7.33 -17.31
C VAL A 223 -9.05 -7.62 -16.75
N ALA A 224 -9.66 -6.60 -16.14
CA ALA A 224 -11.01 -6.70 -15.60
C ALA A 224 -12.04 -6.90 -16.70
N PHE A 225 -11.95 -6.13 -17.78
CA PHE A 225 -12.83 -6.23 -18.94
C PHE A 225 -12.75 -7.62 -19.61
N VAL A 226 -11.55 -8.12 -19.88
CA VAL A 226 -11.35 -9.48 -20.45
C VAL A 226 -11.96 -10.55 -19.53
N SER A 227 -11.83 -10.40 -18.21
CA SER A 227 -12.44 -11.32 -17.25
C SER A 227 -13.96 -11.27 -17.25
N ILE A 228 -14.56 -10.09 -17.46
CA ILE A 228 -16.02 -9.91 -17.60
C ILE A 228 -16.52 -10.57 -18.90
N LEU A 229 -15.77 -10.46 -20.00
CA LEU A 229 -16.08 -11.14 -21.26
C LEU A 229 -16.01 -12.67 -21.08
N ALA A 230 -14.94 -13.17 -20.47
CA ALA A 230 -14.77 -14.60 -20.19
C ALA A 230 -15.90 -15.14 -19.29
N ALA A 231 -16.33 -14.39 -18.28
CA ALA A 231 -17.45 -14.77 -17.43
C ALA A 231 -18.79 -14.79 -18.18
N SER A 232 -18.98 -13.90 -19.16
CA SER A 232 -20.19 -13.88 -20.00
C SER A 232 -20.32 -15.12 -20.88
N GLN A 233 -19.20 -15.73 -21.28
CA GLN A 233 -19.20 -16.92 -22.13
C GLN A 233 -19.50 -18.23 -21.37
N ARG A 234 -19.18 -18.31 -20.06
CA ARG A 234 -19.38 -19.53 -19.25
C ARG A 234 -20.82 -20.04 -19.20
N ASN A 235 -21.80 -19.19 -19.44
CA ASN A 235 -23.22 -19.54 -19.44
C ASN A 235 -23.73 -20.09 -20.80
N THR A 236 -22.86 -20.23 -21.79
CA THR A 236 -23.21 -20.70 -23.14
C THR A 236 -22.71 -22.13 -23.33
N LEU A 237 -23.53 -23.02 -23.88
CA LEU A 237 -23.18 -24.42 -24.15
C LEU A 237 -21.83 -24.53 -24.91
N PRO A 238 -20.96 -25.50 -24.61
CA PRO A 238 -19.73 -25.69 -25.35
C PRO A 238 -20.03 -25.86 -26.85
N SER A 239 -19.44 -25.02 -27.69
CA SER A 239 -19.54 -25.19 -29.15
C SER A 239 -18.31 -25.93 -29.66
N THR A 240 -18.51 -26.71 -30.72
CA THR A 240 -17.50 -27.48 -31.44
C THR A 240 -16.84 -26.71 -32.60
N SER A 241 -17.36 -25.55 -33.03
CA SER A 241 -16.84 -24.79 -34.18
C SER A 241 -16.00 -23.57 -33.78
N LYS A 242 -14.86 -23.35 -34.45
CA LYS A 242 -14.03 -22.14 -34.28
C LYS A 242 -14.79 -20.85 -34.63
N PHE A 243 -15.67 -20.91 -35.63
CA PHE A 243 -16.47 -19.75 -36.06
C PHE A 243 -17.40 -19.27 -34.95
N ASP A 244 -17.95 -20.19 -34.16
CA ASP A 244 -18.82 -19.87 -33.03
C ASP A 244 -18.07 -19.14 -31.91
N ILE A 245 -16.77 -19.40 -31.72
CA ILE A 245 -15.96 -18.72 -30.70
C ILE A 245 -15.84 -17.23 -31.01
N VAL A 246 -15.54 -16.88 -32.27
CA VAL A 246 -15.43 -15.48 -32.72
C VAL A 246 -16.77 -14.77 -32.60
N GLN A 247 -17.86 -15.40 -33.07
CA GLN A 247 -19.20 -14.82 -32.94
C GLN A 247 -19.62 -14.62 -31.48
N ARG A 248 -19.28 -15.56 -30.59
CA ARG A 248 -19.53 -15.42 -29.13
C ARG A 248 -18.73 -14.29 -28.53
N LEU A 249 -17.47 -14.12 -28.92
CA LEU A 249 -16.65 -13.00 -28.47
C LEU A 249 -17.24 -11.67 -28.93
N ILE A 250 -17.58 -11.55 -30.21
CA ILE A 250 -18.24 -10.36 -30.77
C ILE A 250 -19.53 -10.06 -29.99
N ARG A 251 -20.42 -11.04 -29.81
CA ARG A 251 -21.65 -10.88 -29.02
C ARG A 251 -21.38 -10.50 -27.57
N ALA A 252 -20.34 -11.06 -26.95
CA ALA A 252 -19.93 -10.69 -25.60
C ALA A 252 -19.46 -9.24 -25.55
N VAL A 253 -18.67 -8.76 -26.51
CA VAL A 253 -18.25 -7.36 -26.59
C VAL A 253 -19.44 -6.43 -26.80
N TRP A 254 -20.33 -6.73 -27.76
CA TRP A 254 -21.54 -5.95 -28.02
C TRP A 254 -22.48 -5.86 -26.81
N SER A 255 -22.60 -6.93 -26.03
CA SER A 255 -23.42 -6.92 -24.79
C SER A 255 -22.76 -6.17 -23.63
N ASN A 256 -21.52 -5.68 -23.78
CA ASN A 256 -20.72 -4.99 -22.76
C ASN A 256 -20.04 -3.72 -23.30
N LEU A 257 -20.68 -3.02 -24.25
CA LEU A 257 -20.14 -1.77 -24.83
C LEU A 257 -19.95 -0.66 -23.79
N ASP A 258 -20.85 -0.56 -22.82
CA ASP A 258 -20.71 0.34 -21.67
C ASP A 258 -19.39 0.10 -20.91
N PHE A 259 -19.03 -1.15 -20.63
CA PHE A 259 -17.74 -1.49 -20.03
C PHE A 259 -16.57 -1.24 -20.99
N LEU A 260 -16.72 -1.51 -22.29
CA LEU A 260 -15.65 -1.27 -23.27
C LEU A 260 -15.28 0.22 -23.35
N PHE A 261 -16.29 1.10 -23.43
CA PHE A 261 -16.09 2.54 -23.62
C PHE A 261 -15.83 3.31 -22.33
N LEU A 262 -16.12 2.73 -21.15
CA LEU A 262 -15.95 3.41 -19.86
C LEU A 262 -14.59 4.10 -19.65
N PRO A 263 -13.42 3.46 -19.85
CA PRO A 263 -12.12 4.12 -19.65
C PRO A 263 -11.91 5.30 -20.62
N PHE A 264 -12.41 5.19 -21.86
CA PHE A 264 -12.32 6.26 -22.85
C PHE A 264 -13.23 7.44 -22.49
N ILE A 265 -14.46 7.16 -22.05
CA ILE A 265 -15.39 8.18 -21.56
C ILE A 265 -14.75 8.94 -20.39
N TYR A 266 -14.21 8.22 -19.41
CA TYR A 266 -13.52 8.85 -18.27
C TYR A 266 -12.35 9.71 -18.73
N TRP A 267 -11.48 9.19 -19.61
CA TRP A 267 -10.31 9.92 -20.09
C TRP A 267 -10.70 11.19 -20.85
N ILE A 268 -11.67 11.12 -21.77
CA ILE A 268 -12.18 12.29 -22.51
C ILE A 268 -12.77 13.31 -21.55
N MET A 269 -13.61 12.88 -20.59
CA MET A 269 -14.18 13.78 -19.60
C MET A 269 -13.10 14.46 -18.76
N LYS A 270 -12.09 13.70 -18.32
CA LYS A 270 -10.99 14.23 -17.51
C LYS A 270 -10.17 15.27 -18.29
N GLU A 271 -9.76 14.97 -19.52
CA GLU A 271 -8.93 15.89 -20.30
C GLU A 271 -9.72 17.12 -20.81
N THR A 272 -11.04 17.02 -20.99
CA THR A 272 -11.87 18.17 -21.41
C THR A 272 -12.34 19.04 -20.25
N LEU A 273 -12.81 18.44 -19.15
CA LEU A 273 -13.39 19.17 -18.01
C LEU A 273 -12.36 19.58 -16.96
N SER A 274 -11.20 18.91 -16.91
CA SER A 274 -10.17 19.14 -15.88
C SER A 274 -8.76 19.01 -16.46
N PRO A 275 -8.41 19.84 -17.46
CA PRO A 275 -7.07 19.82 -18.03
C PRO A 275 -6.03 20.19 -16.97
N ARG A 276 -4.88 19.53 -17.04
CA ARG A 276 -3.71 19.84 -16.19
C ARG A 276 -3.22 21.26 -16.48
N ALA A 277 -2.81 21.99 -15.45
CA ALA A 277 -2.38 23.39 -15.56
C ALA A 277 -1.16 23.69 -14.68
N GLY A 278 -0.53 24.86 -14.93
CA GLY A 278 0.59 25.36 -14.14
C GLY A 278 1.78 24.40 -14.08
N LEU A 279 2.31 24.19 -12.88
CA LEU A 279 3.43 23.27 -12.57
C LEU A 279 3.19 21.83 -13.08
N TYR A 280 1.93 21.43 -13.19
CA TYR A 280 1.53 20.09 -13.55
C TYR A 280 1.10 19.93 -15.01
N SER A 281 1.23 20.98 -15.83
CA SER A 281 0.89 20.95 -17.27
C SER A 281 1.58 19.81 -18.03
N ASN A 282 2.82 19.49 -17.67
CA ASN A 282 3.59 18.38 -18.25
C ASN A 282 3.55 17.09 -17.41
N TYR A 283 2.82 17.07 -16.29
CA TYR A 283 2.77 15.93 -15.39
C TYR A 283 2.13 14.71 -16.07
N ASN A 284 2.82 13.56 -16.09
CA ASN A 284 2.42 12.34 -16.82
C ASN A 284 2.24 12.54 -18.34
N ARG A 285 3.02 13.41 -18.97
CA ARG A 285 3.11 13.46 -20.43
C ARG A 285 3.79 12.18 -20.94
N PHE A 286 3.27 11.63 -22.03
CA PHE A 286 3.90 10.46 -22.65
C PHE A 286 5.30 10.78 -23.16
N ASN A 287 6.24 9.89 -22.83
CA ASN A 287 7.56 9.82 -23.42
C ASN A 287 7.51 8.87 -24.62
N LEU A 288 7.82 9.38 -25.81
CA LEU A 288 7.85 8.60 -27.04
C LEU A 288 9.23 7.97 -27.31
N ASP A 289 10.21 8.21 -26.43
CA ASP A 289 11.50 7.54 -26.49
C ASP A 289 11.39 6.10 -25.96
N TRP A 290 11.33 5.14 -26.88
CA TRP A 290 11.22 3.72 -26.56
C TRP A 290 12.38 3.18 -25.74
N VAL A 291 13.59 3.76 -25.84
CA VAL A 291 14.73 3.35 -25.02
C VAL A 291 14.45 3.68 -23.56
N SER A 292 14.05 4.92 -23.26
CA SER A 292 13.63 5.34 -21.92
C SER A 292 12.45 4.53 -21.37
N VAL A 293 11.50 4.14 -22.23
CA VAL A 293 10.37 3.26 -21.82
C VAL A 293 10.88 1.88 -21.40
N VAL A 294 11.80 1.27 -22.17
CA VAL A 294 12.40 -0.02 -21.83
C VAL A 294 13.24 0.08 -20.56
N ASP A 295 14.03 1.15 -20.39
CA ASP A 295 14.82 1.39 -19.19
C ASP A 295 13.92 1.55 -17.95
N SER A 296 12.81 2.30 -18.08
CA SER A 296 11.82 2.46 -17.02
C SER A 296 11.15 1.13 -16.67
N PHE A 297 10.89 0.27 -17.66
CA PHE A 297 10.35 -1.07 -17.46
C PHE A 297 11.36 -1.97 -16.72
N ALA A 298 12.63 -1.95 -17.14
CA ALA A 298 13.71 -2.70 -16.49
C ALA A 298 13.93 -2.23 -15.05
N ALA A 299 13.91 -0.92 -14.81
CA ALA A 299 13.97 -0.33 -13.47
C ALA A 299 12.77 -0.76 -12.61
N PHE A 300 11.58 -0.90 -13.19
CA PHE A 300 10.40 -1.43 -12.51
C PHE A 300 10.59 -2.88 -12.05
N VAL A 301 11.11 -3.74 -12.92
CA VAL A 301 11.41 -5.14 -12.57
C VAL A 301 12.51 -5.20 -11.51
N SER A 302 13.57 -4.40 -11.67
CA SER A 302 14.71 -4.36 -10.75
C SER A 302 14.32 -3.84 -9.37
N ASN A 303 13.78 -2.62 -9.27
CA ASN A 303 13.47 -1.97 -7.99
C ASN A 303 12.14 -2.42 -7.39
N GLY A 304 11.14 -2.68 -8.23
CA GLY A 304 9.79 -3.08 -7.81
C GLY A 304 9.68 -4.57 -7.49
N LEU A 305 10.38 -5.46 -8.20
CA LEU A 305 10.31 -6.90 -7.92
C LEU A 305 11.60 -7.42 -7.28
N LEU A 306 12.70 -7.47 -8.02
CA LEU A 306 13.92 -8.18 -7.61
C LEU A 306 14.50 -7.63 -6.30
N TYR A 307 14.54 -6.31 -6.15
CA TYR A 307 15.02 -5.68 -4.92
C TYR A 307 14.13 -6.01 -3.71
N GLN A 308 12.81 -6.16 -3.89
CA GLN A 308 11.91 -6.52 -2.79
C GLN A 308 12.13 -7.97 -2.34
N PHE A 309 12.40 -8.89 -3.27
CA PHE A 309 12.83 -10.25 -2.93
C PHE A 309 14.16 -10.27 -2.19
N TYR A 310 15.13 -9.46 -2.65
CA TYR A 310 16.43 -9.32 -2.01
C TYR A 310 16.31 -8.77 -0.58
N ASP A 311 15.54 -7.69 -0.37
CA ASP A 311 15.30 -7.11 0.95
C ASP A 311 14.62 -8.13 1.89
N ALA A 312 13.64 -8.88 1.38
CA ALA A 312 12.95 -9.92 2.15
C ALA A 312 13.90 -11.05 2.58
N PHE A 313 14.74 -11.52 1.66
CA PHE A 313 15.75 -12.54 1.95
C PHE A 313 16.77 -12.03 2.97
N ARG A 314 17.31 -10.83 2.75
CA ARG A 314 18.26 -10.18 3.68
C ARG A 314 17.64 -10.05 5.08
N PHE A 315 16.38 -9.64 5.16
CA PHE A 315 15.67 -9.52 6.43
C PHE A 315 15.58 -10.85 7.18
N LEU A 316 15.23 -11.94 6.50
CA LEU A 316 15.19 -13.28 7.09
C LEU A 316 16.57 -13.76 7.57
N VAL A 317 17.63 -13.48 6.80
CA VAL A 317 19.02 -13.84 7.18
C VAL A 317 19.44 -13.11 8.46
N HIS A 318 19.09 -11.83 8.61
CA HIS A 318 19.41 -11.05 9.82
C HIS A 318 18.50 -11.38 11.01
N SER A 319 17.38 -12.06 10.78
CA SER A 319 16.38 -12.40 11.79
C SER A 319 16.04 -13.90 11.77
N PRO A 320 17.01 -14.81 12.01
CA PRO A 320 16.83 -16.25 11.83
C PRO A 320 15.77 -16.86 12.75
N TRP A 321 15.45 -16.20 13.88
CA TRP A 321 14.38 -16.61 14.78
C TRP A 321 13.00 -16.63 14.09
N LEU A 322 12.82 -15.88 13.00
CA LEU A 322 11.59 -15.92 12.19
C LEU A 322 11.36 -17.27 11.51
N LEU A 323 12.38 -18.12 11.39
CA LEU A 323 12.22 -19.49 10.91
C LEU A 323 11.24 -20.30 11.79
N ILE A 324 11.11 -19.95 13.08
CA ILE A 324 10.13 -20.53 14.00
C ILE A 324 8.70 -20.27 13.53
N VAL A 325 8.44 -19.15 12.84
CA VAL A 325 7.12 -18.82 12.26
C VAL A 325 6.98 -19.44 10.86
N VAL A 326 8.05 -19.41 10.06
CA VAL A 326 8.06 -19.95 8.70
C VAL A 326 7.76 -21.46 8.69
N MET A 327 8.36 -22.23 9.60
CA MET A 327 8.22 -23.70 9.62
C MET A 327 6.77 -24.16 9.87
N PRO A 328 6.05 -23.69 10.92
CA PRO A 328 4.62 -23.99 11.09
C PRO A 328 3.76 -23.50 9.93
N LEU A 329 4.01 -22.30 9.40
CA LEU A 329 3.25 -21.78 8.27
C LEU A 329 3.41 -22.68 7.02
N SER A 330 4.64 -23.13 6.77
CA SER A 330 4.98 -24.02 5.66
C SER A 330 4.29 -25.38 5.82
N PHE A 331 4.34 -25.93 7.04
CA PHE A 331 3.65 -27.17 7.37
C PHE A 331 2.13 -27.05 7.19
N LEU A 332 1.53 -25.94 7.63
CA LEU A 332 0.10 -25.66 7.44
C LEU A 332 -0.27 -25.57 5.96
N LEU A 333 0.50 -24.83 5.16
CA LEU A 333 0.30 -24.73 3.71
C LEU A 333 0.44 -26.09 3.03
N MET A 334 1.44 -26.88 3.41
CA MET A 334 1.68 -28.22 2.88
C MET A 334 0.54 -29.18 3.23
N GLN A 335 0.15 -29.31 4.50
CA GLN A 335 -0.93 -30.22 4.92
C GLN A 335 -2.23 -29.92 4.19
N ARG A 336 -2.51 -28.62 4.00
CA ARG A 336 -3.71 -28.15 3.33
C ARG A 336 -3.68 -28.37 1.83
N SER A 337 -2.51 -28.22 1.21
CA SER A 337 -2.28 -28.62 -0.18
C SER A 337 -2.53 -30.12 -0.33
N ALA A 338 -1.93 -30.97 0.51
CA ALA A 338 -2.05 -32.43 0.45
C ALA A 338 -3.51 -32.91 0.60
N ARG A 339 -4.29 -32.35 1.53
CA ARG A 339 -5.72 -32.70 1.70
C ARG A 339 -6.60 -32.26 0.52
N GLY A 340 -6.18 -31.26 -0.25
CA GLY A 340 -6.88 -30.79 -1.44
C GLY A 340 -6.75 -31.71 -2.65
N HIS A 341 -5.74 -32.58 -2.70
CA HIS A 341 -5.43 -33.41 -3.87
C HIS A 341 -6.46 -34.52 -4.14
N GLY A 342 -7.29 -34.88 -3.15
CA GLY A 342 -8.37 -35.85 -3.36
C GLY A 342 -9.58 -35.29 -4.13
N ARG A 343 -9.66 -33.96 -4.31
CA ARG A 343 -10.67 -33.35 -5.17
C ARG A 343 -10.02 -33.14 -6.53
N LEU A 344 -10.45 -33.93 -7.52
CA LEU A 344 -10.07 -33.71 -8.92
C LEU A 344 -10.24 -32.21 -9.22
N PRO A 345 -9.21 -31.54 -9.79
CA PRO A 345 -9.34 -30.15 -10.19
C PRO A 345 -10.59 -30.05 -11.05
N HIS A 346 -11.46 -29.09 -10.71
CA HIS A 346 -12.65 -28.85 -11.50
C HIS A 346 -12.19 -28.71 -12.95
N PRO A 347 -12.77 -29.43 -13.93
CA PRO A 347 -12.26 -29.45 -15.31
C PRO A 347 -12.13 -28.07 -15.97
N SER A 348 -12.69 -27.03 -15.33
CA SER A 348 -12.63 -25.62 -15.71
C SER A 348 -11.50 -24.81 -15.05
N SER A 349 -10.64 -25.38 -14.20
CA SER A 349 -9.56 -24.62 -13.57
C SER A 349 -8.47 -24.28 -14.59
N PRO A 350 -8.01 -23.01 -14.65
CA PRO A 350 -6.93 -22.63 -15.57
C PRO A 350 -5.64 -23.38 -15.24
N THR A 351 -4.96 -23.84 -16.28
CA THR A 351 -3.67 -24.51 -16.17
C THR A 351 -2.61 -23.55 -15.59
N PRO A 352 -1.52 -24.07 -15.00
CA PRO A 352 -0.43 -23.23 -14.48
C PRO A 352 0.11 -22.25 -15.53
N ILE A 353 0.27 -22.69 -16.79
CA ILE A 353 0.79 -21.84 -17.87
C ILE A 353 -0.18 -20.70 -18.22
N VAL A 354 -1.49 -20.95 -18.22
CA VAL A 354 -2.49 -19.89 -18.44
C VAL A 354 -2.44 -18.86 -17.31
N LEU A 355 -2.32 -19.30 -16.06
CA LEU A 355 -2.16 -18.38 -14.93
C LEU A 355 -0.85 -17.59 -15.01
N PHE A 356 0.24 -18.23 -15.42
CA PHE A 356 1.53 -17.55 -15.59
C PHE A 356 1.43 -16.44 -16.63
N LEU A 357 0.90 -16.74 -17.83
CA LEU A 357 0.67 -15.76 -18.89
C LEU A 357 -0.26 -14.64 -18.43
N TRP A 358 -1.30 -14.98 -17.66
CA TRP A 358 -2.20 -13.99 -17.07
C TRP A 358 -1.50 -13.08 -16.06
N GLY A 359 -0.64 -13.64 -15.20
CA GLY A 359 0.17 -12.86 -14.26
C GLY A 359 1.16 -11.93 -14.96
N VAL A 360 1.80 -12.41 -16.04
CA VAL A 360 2.70 -11.59 -16.89
C VAL A 360 1.93 -10.46 -17.56
N LEU A 361 0.74 -10.73 -18.10
CA LEU A 361 -0.10 -9.68 -18.69
C LEU A 361 -0.48 -8.60 -17.65
N ILE A 362 -0.91 -9.00 -16.45
CA ILE A 362 -1.21 -8.04 -15.37
C ILE A 362 0.05 -7.24 -15.01
N LEU A 363 1.21 -7.88 -14.95
CA LEU A 363 2.48 -7.22 -14.65
C LEU A 363 2.82 -6.15 -15.69
N ILE A 364 2.77 -6.51 -16.98
CA ILE A 364 3.02 -5.58 -18.10
C ILE A 364 2.07 -4.39 -18.01
N LEU A 365 0.76 -4.64 -17.87
CA LEU A 365 -0.25 -3.57 -17.80
C LEU A 365 -0.14 -2.71 -16.54
N SER A 366 0.46 -3.23 -15.46
CA SER A 366 0.73 -2.48 -14.23
C SER A 366 1.93 -1.55 -14.37
N ILE A 367 2.95 -1.96 -15.14
CA ILE A 367 4.19 -1.19 -15.36
C ILE A 367 4.01 -0.16 -16.47
N LEU A 368 3.37 -0.56 -17.57
CA LEU A 368 3.25 0.21 -18.81
C LEU A 368 2.83 1.67 -18.62
N PRO A 369 1.76 2.03 -17.86
CA PRO A 369 1.35 3.42 -17.72
C PRO A 369 2.43 4.32 -17.09
N TYR A 370 3.30 3.77 -16.24
CA TYR A 370 4.40 4.52 -15.64
C TYR A 370 5.62 4.57 -16.57
N ALA A 371 5.96 3.45 -17.21
CA ALA A 371 7.07 3.40 -18.15
C ALA A 371 6.85 4.35 -19.35
N LEU A 372 5.62 4.44 -19.85
CA LEU A 372 5.23 5.37 -20.93
C LEU A 372 5.38 6.85 -20.55
N VAL A 373 5.50 7.18 -19.26
CA VAL A 373 5.73 8.56 -18.80
C VAL A 373 7.12 8.73 -18.17
N GLY A 374 8.02 7.76 -18.37
CA GLY A 374 9.39 7.80 -17.85
C GLY A 374 9.51 7.66 -16.34
N LEU A 375 8.52 7.03 -15.67
CA LEU A 375 8.51 6.83 -14.23
C LEU A 375 8.80 5.37 -13.87
N SER A 376 9.57 5.18 -12.80
CA SER A 376 9.83 3.88 -12.18
C SER A 376 9.89 4.00 -10.65
N PRO A 377 9.62 2.92 -9.89
CA PRO A 377 9.72 2.96 -8.45
C PRO A 377 11.18 3.08 -8.01
N THR A 378 11.41 3.91 -7.00
CA THR A 378 12.64 3.89 -6.23
C THR A 378 12.65 2.67 -5.30
N ARG A 379 13.82 2.32 -4.76
CA ARG A 379 13.97 1.19 -3.81
C ARG A 379 13.29 1.45 -2.46
N SER A 380 13.23 2.72 -2.05
CA SER A 380 12.57 3.21 -0.84
C SER A 380 12.11 4.65 -1.03
N GLY A 381 11.36 5.16 -0.06
CA GLY A 381 10.93 6.56 -0.05
C GLY A 381 9.71 6.85 -0.94
N TRP A 382 9.57 8.11 -1.34
CA TRP A 382 8.39 8.63 -2.02
C TRP A 382 8.09 7.95 -3.36
N GLY A 383 9.14 7.54 -4.09
CA GLY A 383 8.99 6.92 -5.41
C GLY A 383 8.36 5.52 -5.38
N THR A 384 8.26 4.86 -4.23
CA THR A 384 7.69 3.51 -4.14
C THR A 384 6.18 3.47 -4.45
N ARG A 385 5.50 4.63 -4.45
CA ARG A 385 4.10 4.77 -4.87
C ARG A 385 3.79 4.17 -6.25
N HIS A 386 4.77 4.14 -7.15
CA HIS A 386 4.61 3.58 -8.50
C HIS A 386 4.48 2.04 -8.50
N ALA A 387 4.92 1.36 -7.43
CA ALA A 387 4.88 -0.10 -7.33
C ALA A 387 3.56 -0.66 -6.74
N LEU A 388 2.56 0.18 -6.46
CA LEU A 388 1.31 -0.22 -5.78
C LEU A 388 0.58 -1.40 -6.47
N LEU A 389 0.62 -1.49 -7.80
CA LEU A 389 -0.10 -2.51 -8.57
C LEU A 389 0.65 -3.86 -8.68
N LEU A 390 1.93 -3.89 -8.31
CA LEU A 390 2.79 -5.07 -8.50
C LEU A 390 2.45 -6.24 -7.56
N GLY A 391 1.91 -5.97 -6.37
CA GLY A 391 1.49 -7.03 -5.45
C GLY A 391 0.45 -7.98 -6.06
N LEU A 392 -0.48 -7.44 -6.86
CA LEU A 392 -1.51 -8.24 -7.54
C LEU A 392 -0.90 -9.15 -8.61
N SER A 393 -0.06 -8.62 -9.50
CA SER A 393 0.57 -9.43 -10.55
C SER A 393 1.45 -10.54 -9.96
N LEU A 394 2.26 -10.20 -8.94
CA LEU A 394 3.12 -11.15 -8.26
C LEU A 394 2.32 -12.30 -7.63
N SER A 395 1.17 -12.01 -7.01
CA SER A 395 0.33 -13.03 -6.39
C SER A 395 -0.18 -14.09 -7.39
N VAL A 396 -0.50 -13.68 -8.63
CA VAL A 396 -0.95 -14.58 -9.70
C VAL A 396 0.21 -15.44 -10.22
N LEU A 397 1.39 -14.85 -10.40
CA LEU A 397 2.60 -15.56 -10.82
C LEU A 397 3.01 -16.63 -9.80
N LEU A 398 2.99 -16.30 -8.51
CA LEU A 398 3.29 -17.26 -7.44
C LEU A 398 2.24 -18.36 -7.34
N LEU A 399 0.95 -18.06 -7.56
CA LEU A 399 -0.09 -19.08 -7.65
C LEU A 399 0.14 -20.03 -8.84
N ALA A 400 0.54 -19.51 -10.00
CA ALA A 400 0.90 -20.33 -11.15
C ALA A 400 2.04 -21.30 -10.82
N MET A 401 3.08 -20.80 -10.13
CA MET A 401 4.18 -21.61 -9.63
C MET A 401 3.68 -22.72 -8.69
N VAL A 402 2.87 -22.39 -7.69
CA VAL A 402 2.30 -23.38 -6.74
C VAL A 402 1.56 -24.50 -7.47
N ARG A 403 0.76 -24.15 -8.48
CA ARG A 403 0.01 -25.15 -9.26
C ARG A 403 0.91 -25.99 -10.18
N ALA A 404 2.00 -25.44 -10.69
CA ALA A 404 2.96 -26.21 -11.48
C ALA A 404 3.64 -27.29 -10.62
N PHE A 405 3.99 -26.95 -9.37
CA PHE A 405 4.67 -27.87 -8.44
C PHE A 405 3.73 -28.72 -7.58
N SER A 406 2.41 -28.50 -7.61
CA SER A 406 1.46 -29.32 -6.84
C SER A 406 1.47 -30.78 -7.29
N LYS A 407 1.76 -31.05 -8.57
CA LYS A 407 1.89 -32.42 -9.11
C LYS A 407 3.24 -33.07 -8.82
N ALA A 408 4.20 -32.33 -8.26
CA ALA A 408 5.52 -32.86 -7.93
C ALA A 408 5.48 -33.72 -6.64
N GLY A 409 6.60 -34.36 -6.32
CA GLY A 409 6.76 -35.15 -5.10
C GLY A 409 6.54 -34.33 -3.81
N VAL A 410 6.39 -35.04 -2.69
CA VAL A 410 6.17 -34.43 -1.36
C VAL A 410 7.28 -33.43 -1.01
N VAL A 411 8.53 -33.76 -1.33
CA VAL A 411 9.71 -32.90 -1.07
C VAL A 411 9.58 -31.57 -1.82
N GLN A 412 9.29 -31.60 -3.11
CA GLN A 412 9.15 -30.38 -3.93
C GLN A 412 8.01 -29.50 -3.41
N ARG A 413 6.88 -30.11 -3.01
CA ARG A 413 5.75 -29.37 -2.42
C ARG A 413 6.13 -28.69 -1.10
N TYR A 414 6.89 -29.38 -0.25
CA TYR A 414 7.39 -28.81 1.00
C TYR A 414 8.36 -27.65 0.74
N LEU A 415 9.29 -27.81 -0.20
CA LEU A 415 10.22 -26.75 -0.58
C LEU A 415 9.49 -25.50 -1.11
N VAL A 416 8.49 -25.67 -1.97
CA VAL A 416 7.67 -24.55 -2.44
C VAL A 416 6.91 -23.89 -1.30
N ALA A 417 6.31 -24.67 -0.39
CA ALA A 417 5.63 -24.11 0.78
C ALA A 417 6.58 -23.34 1.70
N LEU A 418 7.81 -23.85 1.88
CA LEU A 418 8.88 -23.21 2.65
C LEU A 418 9.30 -21.88 2.03
N LEU A 419 9.59 -21.86 0.74
CA LEU A 419 9.97 -20.65 0.00
C LEU A 419 8.88 -19.58 0.06
N LEU A 420 7.62 -19.96 -0.16
CA LEU A 420 6.50 -19.02 -0.12
C LEU A 420 6.21 -18.48 1.29
N SER A 421 6.28 -19.33 2.31
CA SER A 421 6.11 -18.90 3.70
C SER A 421 7.25 -17.98 4.12
N GLY A 422 8.49 -18.32 3.77
CA GLY A 422 9.65 -17.46 3.97
C GLY A 422 9.44 -16.11 3.30
N LEU A 423 9.04 -16.10 2.02
CA LEU A 423 8.76 -14.87 1.28
C LEU A 423 7.69 -14.01 1.97
N ILE A 424 6.55 -14.58 2.35
CA ILE A 424 5.45 -13.86 3.03
C ILE A 424 5.94 -13.26 4.36
N VAL A 425 6.69 -14.03 5.16
CA VAL A 425 7.23 -13.55 6.44
C VAL A 425 8.29 -12.48 6.24
N GLY A 426 9.17 -12.64 5.24
CA GLY A 426 10.19 -11.65 4.88
C GLY A 426 9.56 -10.35 4.40
N PHE A 427 8.57 -10.42 3.50
CA PHE A 427 7.77 -9.29 3.03
C PHE A 427 7.06 -8.57 4.18
N ALA A 428 6.37 -9.32 5.05
CA ALA A 428 5.72 -8.78 6.24
C ALA A 428 6.71 -8.05 7.15
N GLY A 429 7.88 -8.65 7.38
CA GLY A 429 8.93 -8.09 8.23
C GLY A 429 9.54 -6.79 7.67
N VAL A 430 9.83 -6.75 6.36
CA VAL A 430 10.31 -5.54 5.68
C VAL A 430 9.27 -4.42 5.76
N GLN A 431 7.99 -4.72 5.55
CA GLN A 431 6.93 -3.73 5.64
C GLN A 431 6.73 -3.21 7.06
N PHE A 432 6.75 -4.11 8.06
CA PHE A 432 6.69 -3.75 9.48
C PHE A 432 7.86 -2.83 9.88
N TYR A 433 9.08 -3.18 9.49
CA TYR A 433 10.27 -2.36 9.72
C TYR A 433 10.19 -1.01 9.00
N THR A 434 9.57 -0.95 7.82
CA THR A 434 9.35 0.28 7.09
C THR A 434 8.43 1.23 7.89
N TYR A 435 7.36 0.74 8.50
CA TYR A 435 6.51 1.56 9.38
C TYR A 435 7.25 2.08 10.61
N LEU A 436 8.08 1.25 11.25
CA LEU A 436 8.94 1.71 12.34
C LEU A 436 9.93 2.78 11.88
N SER A 437 10.53 2.61 10.70
CA SER A 437 11.50 3.58 10.17
C SER A 437 10.86 4.94 9.91
N TRP A 438 9.64 4.96 9.37
CA TRP A 438 8.88 6.20 9.18
C TRP A 438 8.47 6.84 10.50
N GLN A 439 8.04 6.03 11.49
CA GLN A 439 7.75 6.54 12.83
C GLN A 439 8.99 7.14 13.51
N ALA A 440 10.16 6.54 13.29
CA ALA A 440 11.44 7.06 13.79
C ALA A 440 11.77 8.41 13.16
N ARG A 441 11.54 8.58 11.85
CA ARG A 441 11.66 9.87 11.17
C ARG A 441 10.75 10.91 11.82
N TRP A 442 9.50 10.55 12.08
CA TRP A 442 8.56 11.48 12.74
C TRP A 442 8.99 11.87 14.16
N ALA A 443 9.53 10.93 14.94
CA ALA A 443 10.07 11.22 16.27
C ALA A 443 11.21 12.25 16.19
N LYS A 444 12.09 12.13 15.18
CA LYS A 444 13.12 13.12 14.88
C LYS A 444 12.52 14.45 14.44
N ASP A 445 11.56 14.46 13.52
CA ASP A 445 10.91 15.70 13.07
C ASP A 445 10.32 16.48 14.24
N LYS A 446 9.69 15.78 15.20
CA LYS A 446 9.17 16.38 16.44
C LYS A 446 10.27 16.90 17.35
N SER A 447 11.39 16.19 17.46
CA SER A 447 12.57 16.64 18.21
C SER A 447 13.15 17.91 17.63
N VAL A 448 13.31 17.98 16.31
CA VAL A 448 13.81 19.17 15.62
C VAL A 448 12.86 20.35 15.81
N ILE A 449 11.54 20.16 15.67
CA ILE A 449 10.55 21.22 15.95
C ILE A 449 10.69 21.76 17.38
N GLU A 450 10.84 20.88 18.36
CA GLU A 450 10.98 21.28 19.76
C GLU A 450 12.30 22.01 20.04
N ALA A 451 13.38 21.53 19.44
CA ALA A 451 14.69 22.18 19.54
C ALA A 451 14.67 23.57 18.90
N LEU A 452 14.06 23.73 17.72
CA LEU A 452 13.87 25.03 17.07
C LEU A 452 13.04 25.99 17.95
N ARG A 453 11.93 25.52 18.53
CA ARG A 453 11.10 26.31 19.45
C ARG A 453 11.88 26.87 20.63
N SER A 454 12.85 26.10 21.14
CA SER A 454 13.71 26.51 22.26
C SER A 454 14.73 27.60 21.90
N GLN A 455 14.89 27.93 20.61
CA GLN A 455 15.87 28.90 20.13
C GLN A 455 15.22 29.99 19.25
N PRO A 456 14.29 30.81 19.79
CA PRO A 456 13.54 31.80 19.03
C PRO A 456 14.43 32.90 18.40
N GLN A 457 15.65 33.12 18.92
CA GLN A 457 16.60 34.09 18.37
C GLN A 457 17.00 33.81 16.91
N TYR A 458 16.94 32.55 16.48
CA TYR A 458 17.23 32.19 15.10
C TYR A 458 16.02 32.32 14.18
N SER A 459 14.82 32.63 14.69
CA SER A 459 13.63 32.75 13.85
C SER A 459 13.63 33.95 12.89
N GLY A 460 14.61 34.87 12.98
CA GLY A 460 14.75 36.01 12.06
C GLY A 460 15.35 35.67 10.69
N TYR A 461 15.95 34.48 10.50
CA TYR A 461 16.57 34.09 9.23
C TYR A 461 15.53 33.60 8.22
N SER A 462 15.71 33.97 6.94
CA SER A 462 14.80 33.56 5.84
C SER A 462 15.22 32.23 5.23
N THR A 463 16.51 31.98 5.06
CA THR A 463 17.02 30.72 4.47
C THR A 463 17.90 29.98 5.46
N TYR A 464 17.65 28.68 5.63
CA TYR A 464 18.48 27.78 6.42
C TYR A 464 19.10 26.75 5.50
N TYR A 465 20.42 26.71 5.42
CA TYR A 465 21.13 25.64 4.74
C TYR A 465 21.26 24.47 5.71
N VAL A 466 20.51 23.41 5.45
CA VAL A 466 20.36 22.29 6.38
C VAL A 466 21.36 21.21 6.05
N SER A 467 22.23 20.90 7.01
CA SER A 467 23.14 19.77 7.00
C SER A 467 22.63 18.72 7.97
N ASP A 468 21.98 17.69 7.45
CA ASP A 468 21.36 16.64 8.24
C ASP A 468 22.22 15.37 8.23
N SER A 469 23.02 15.19 9.28
CA SER A 469 23.84 13.99 9.48
C SER A 469 23.07 12.81 10.09
N PHE A 470 21.76 13.00 10.34
CA PHE A 470 20.89 12.04 10.99
C PHE A 470 19.67 11.63 10.14
N PRO A 471 19.81 11.24 8.87
CA PRO A 471 18.66 10.90 8.04
C PRO A 471 17.93 9.65 8.56
N LEU A 472 16.59 9.71 8.61
CA LEU A 472 15.71 8.62 9.04
C LEU A 472 14.56 8.45 8.03
N GLY A 473 13.85 7.31 8.12
CA GLY A 473 12.68 7.05 7.27
C GLY A 473 13.02 6.50 5.88
N ARG A 474 14.19 5.88 5.68
CA ARG A 474 14.62 5.31 4.37
C ARG A 474 14.69 6.34 3.22
N GLU A 475 14.77 7.62 3.55
CA GLU A 475 15.20 8.70 2.66
C GLU A 475 16.36 9.45 3.32
N SER A 476 17.26 9.99 2.50
CA SER A 476 18.47 10.66 2.97
C SER A 476 18.35 12.18 3.06
N TRP A 477 17.20 12.75 2.72
CA TRP A 477 17.04 14.19 2.53
C TRP A 477 15.58 14.64 2.67
N TYR A 478 15.37 15.95 2.81
CA TYR A 478 14.05 16.59 2.93
C TYR A 478 13.83 17.60 1.81
N ARG A 479 12.60 17.70 1.30
CA ARG A 479 12.23 18.76 0.34
C ARG A 479 12.21 20.11 1.05
N PHE A 480 12.44 21.18 0.30
CA PHE A 480 12.44 22.54 0.85
C PHE A 480 11.16 22.90 1.62
N TYR A 481 10.01 22.43 1.13
CA TYR A 481 8.71 22.70 1.76
C TYR A 481 8.45 21.84 3.00
N GLU A 482 9.12 20.69 3.15
CA GLU A 482 9.09 19.93 4.39
C GLU A 482 9.79 20.72 5.49
N TRP A 483 10.99 21.26 5.20
CA TRP A 483 11.68 22.15 6.13
C TRP A 483 10.90 23.43 6.45
N GLY A 484 10.31 24.07 5.43
CA GLY A 484 9.43 25.22 5.63
C GLY A 484 8.27 24.89 6.58
N SER A 485 7.66 23.71 6.43
CA SER A 485 6.58 23.25 7.30
C SER A 485 7.04 22.93 8.73
N LEU A 486 8.23 22.35 8.90
CA LEU A 486 8.84 22.12 10.22
C LEU A 486 9.11 23.45 10.94
N MET A 487 9.64 24.45 10.23
CA MET A 487 9.89 25.78 10.78
C MET A 487 8.60 26.54 11.07
N GLN A 488 7.58 26.41 10.22
CA GLN A 488 6.24 26.95 10.48
C GLN A 488 5.64 26.31 11.73
N ALA A 489 5.80 24.99 11.93
CA ALA A 489 5.35 24.32 13.14
C ALA A 489 6.11 24.77 14.40
N ALA A 490 7.38 25.17 14.26
CA ALA A 490 8.20 25.67 15.36
C ALA A 490 7.91 27.14 15.71
N TRP A 491 7.96 28.04 14.74
CA TRP A 491 7.94 29.49 14.96
C TRP A 491 6.73 30.22 14.33
N GLY A 492 5.84 29.50 13.65
CA GLY A 492 4.74 30.10 12.88
C GLY A 492 5.19 30.83 11.62
N GLY A 493 4.23 31.35 10.84
CA GLY A 493 4.49 32.11 9.61
C GLY A 493 5.06 31.28 8.45
N GLN A 494 5.32 31.94 7.32
CA GLN A 494 5.78 31.33 6.07
C GLN A 494 7.00 32.07 5.48
N SER A 495 7.75 32.79 6.31
CA SER A 495 8.88 33.62 5.87
C SER A 495 10.21 32.85 5.76
N ARG A 496 10.18 31.52 5.94
CA ARG A 496 11.35 30.69 6.19
C ARG A 496 11.34 29.43 5.34
N VAL A 497 12.50 29.05 4.84
CA VAL A 497 12.70 27.80 4.10
C VAL A 497 14.01 27.14 4.51
N GLY A 498 14.02 25.81 4.57
CA GLY A 498 15.24 25.03 4.65
C GLY A 498 15.63 24.49 3.29
N LEU A 499 16.91 24.56 2.95
CA LEU A 499 17.50 23.97 1.76
C LEU A 499 18.48 22.89 2.22
N ASP A 500 18.13 21.63 1.99
CA ASP A 500 19.04 20.51 2.22
C ASP A 500 20.30 20.68 1.37
N ALA A 501 21.43 20.89 2.04
CA ALA A 501 22.70 21.27 1.41
C ALA A 501 23.23 20.18 0.46
N SER A 502 22.75 18.93 0.59
CA SER A 502 23.16 17.84 -0.29
C SER A 502 22.49 17.85 -1.67
N ILE A 503 21.40 18.61 -1.83
CA ILE A 503 20.54 18.55 -3.04
C ILE A 503 20.27 19.93 -3.63
N TYR A 504 20.03 20.93 -2.78
CA TYR A 504 19.63 22.24 -3.25
C TYR A 504 20.84 23.17 -3.35
N PRO A 505 21.11 23.76 -4.53
CA PRO A 505 22.16 24.76 -4.66
C PRO A 505 21.79 26.03 -3.88
N GLU A 506 22.79 26.78 -3.42
CA GLU A 506 22.57 27.99 -2.64
C GLU A 506 21.68 29.03 -3.32
N ASN A 507 21.70 29.05 -4.66
CA ASN A 507 20.95 29.97 -5.50
C ASN A 507 19.59 29.42 -5.96
N PHE A 508 19.07 28.34 -5.38
CA PHE A 508 17.86 27.64 -5.84
C PHE A 508 16.70 28.60 -6.15
N PHE A 509 16.29 29.46 -5.21
CA PHE A 509 15.18 30.41 -5.40
C PHE A 509 15.54 31.69 -6.17
N HIS A 510 16.81 31.93 -6.48
CA HIS A 510 17.21 33.03 -7.37
C HIS A 510 17.01 32.67 -8.85
N GLN A 511 16.93 31.38 -9.16
CA GLN A 511 16.57 30.92 -10.50
C GLN A 511 15.10 31.24 -10.78
N SER A 512 14.81 31.90 -11.90
CA SER A 512 13.45 32.35 -12.28
C SER A 512 12.41 31.22 -12.22
N ASN A 513 12.79 30.03 -12.67
CA ASN A 513 11.93 28.85 -12.71
C ASN A 513 11.55 28.32 -11.31
N ASN A 514 12.23 28.70 -10.24
CA ASN A 514 11.93 28.22 -8.89
C ASN A 514 11.12 29.24 -8.07
N ARG A 515 11.00 30.50 -8.53
CA ARG A 515 10.19 31.52 -7.85
C ARG A 515 8.70 31.16 -7.79
N GLN A 516 8.21 30.38 -8.75
CA GLN A 516 6.83 29.86 -8.77
C GLN A 516 6.49 28.94 -7.59
N PHE A 517 7.47 28.46 -6.82
CA PHE A 517 7.23 27.70 -5.60
C PHE A 517 7.03 28.59 -4.36
N ILE A 518 7.31 29.89 -4.47
CA ILE A 518 7.09 30.87 -3.38
C ILE A 518 5.61 31.22 -3.34
N THR A 519 4.81 30.29 -2.79
CA THR A 519 3.36 30.41 -2.69
C THR A 519 2.88 29.85 -1.37
N ARG A 520 1.64 30.18 -1.03
CA ARG A 520 0.95 29.67 0.16
C ARG A 520 0.80 28.14 0.14
N LEU A 521 0.73 27.53 -1.04
CA LEU A 521 0.64 26.08 -1.22
C LEU A 521 1.87 25.35 -0.66
N TYR A 522 3.07 25.92 -0.82
CA TYR A 522 4.33 25.34 -0.35
C TYR A 522 4.75 25.83 1.04
N ASN A 523 3.83 26.48 1.77
CA ASN A 523 4.05 27.04 3.10
C ASN A 523 5.20 28.08 3.17
N ILE A 524 5.46 28.81 2.07
CA ILE A 524 6.55 29.79 1.97
C ILE A 524 6.14 31.10 1.27
N GLU A 525 4.87 31.54 1.39
CA GLU A 525 4.36 32.72 0.67
C GLU A 525 5.11 34.03 1.00
N SER A 526 5.49 34.23 2.27
CA SER A 526 6.17 35.45 2.72
C SER A 526 7.69 35.31 2.77
N PHE A 527 8.23 34.25 2.15
CA PHE A 527 9.67 34.01 2.08
C PHE A 527 10.37 35.03 1.18
N ASN A 528 11.48 35.59 1.68
CA ASN A 528 12.37 36.47 0.92
C ASN A 528 13.68 35.75 0.59
N PRO A 529 13.95 35.38 -0.69
CA PRO A 529 15.20 34.74 -1.11
C PRO A 529 16.47 35.56 -0.82
N SER A 530 16.34 36.89 -0.76
CA SER A 530 17.44 37.82 -0.45
C SER A 530 17.58 38.12 1.04
N GLY A 531 16.75 37.50 1.89
CA GLY A 531 16.80 37.67 3.34
C GLY A 531 18.06 37.06 3.98
N PRO A 532 18.25 37.28 5.29
CA PRO A 532 19.38 36.74 6.03
C PRO A 532 19.39 35.20 5.99
N LYS A 533 20.60 34.63 5.89
CA LYS A 533 20.84 33.19 5.73
C LYS A 533 21.64 32.63 6.91
N ILE A 534 21.43 31.38 7.26
CA ILE A 534 22.16 30.68 8.32
C ILE A 534 22.33 29.19 8.00
N CYS A 535 23.35 28.55 8.56
CA CYS A 535 23.50 27.10 8.50
C CYS A 535 22.81 26.44 9.69
N LEU A 536 22.06 25.36 9.45
CA LEU A 536 21.44 24.52 10.47
C LEU A 536 22.04 23.12 10.37
N HIS A 537 22.81 22.70 11.37
CA HIS A 537 23.34 21.34 11.45
C HIS A 537 22.47 20.50 12.38
N ILE A 538 22.12 19.30 11.96
CA ILE A 538 21.31 18.34 12.72
C ILE A 538 22.11 17.05 12.86
N SER A 539 22.21 16.56 14.08
CA SER A 539 22.94 15.33 14.43
C SER A 539 22.14 14.51 15.45
N PRO A 540 22.39 13.19 15.57
CA PRO A 540 21.74 12.39 16.59
C PRO A 540 22.30 12.75 17.97
N SER A 541 21.45 12.91 18.99
CA SER A 541 21.92 13.02 20.37
C SER A 541 22.45 11.66 20.86
N GLU A 542 23.40 11.68 21.81
CA GLU A 542 23.88 10.46 22.47
C GLU A 542 22.93 10.01 23.61
N PRO A 543 22.69 8.70 23.80
CA PRO A 543 23.20 7.57 23.01
C PRO A 543 22.45 7.37 21.69
N LYS A 544 23.18 7.02 20.62
CA LYS A 544 22.57 6.67 19.32
C LYS A 544 21.59 5.50 19.45
N ARG A 545 20.34 5.71 19.03
CA ARG A 545 19.28 4.68 19.01
C ARG A 545 19.09 4.14 17.60
N SER A 546 18.78 2.84 17.49
CA SER A 546 18.34 2.29 16.21
C SER A 546 16.95 2.86 15.83
N PRO A 547 16.60 2.96 14.53
CA PRO A 547 15.30 3.48 14.12
C PRO A 547 14.11 2.75 14.77
N ALA A 548 14.18 1.41 14.86
CA ALA A 548 13.16 0.61 15.51
C ALA A 548 13.00 0.97 17.00
N ARG A 549 14.12 1.13 17.72
CA ARG A 549 14.09 1.50 19.14
C ARG A 549 13.55 2.92 19.32
N LEU A 550 14.00 3.87 18.51
CA LEU A 550 13.52 5.25 18.53
C LEU A 550 12.00 5.33 18.30
N ALA A 551 11.48 4.58 17.33
CA ALA A 551 10.05 4.50 17.06
C ALA A 551 9.25 3.92 18.26
N VAL A 552 9.74 2.84 18.87
CA VAL A 552 9.08 2.22 20.04
C VAL A 552 9.10 3.15 21.24
N ASP A 553 10.25 3.78 21.54
CA ASP A 553 10.37 4.74 22.65
C ASP A 553 9.47 5.95 22.43
N TYR A 554 9.37 6.46 21.20
CA TYR A 554 8.44 7.52 20.85
C TYR A 554 6.99 7.10 21.08
N LEU A 555 6.57 5.94 20.57
CA LEU A 555 5.19 5.46 20.72
C LEU A 555 4.84 5.23 22.21
N TYR A 556 5.78 4.70 22.99
CA TYR A 556 5.63 4.55 24.43
C TYR A 556 5.46 5.90 25.12
N ALA A 557 6.37 6.86 24.87
CA ALA A 557 6.27 8.21 25.41
C ALA A 557 4.99 8.92 24.95
N ARG A 558 4.53 8.69 23.73
CA ARG A 558 3.34 9.34 23.18
C ARG A 558 2.04 8.82 23.79
N TYR A 559 1.88 7.50 23.89
CA TYR A 559 0.60 6.86 24.22
C TYR A 559 0.52 6.33 25.65
N ILE A 560 1.65 6.00 26.28
CA ILE A 560 1.68 5.40 27.62
C ILE A 560 2.20 6.42 28.65
N SER A 561 3.25 7.17 28.31
CA SER A 561 3.91 8.13 29.22
C SER A 561 3.94 9.55 28.64
N ALA A 562 2.76 10.11 28.35
CA ALA A 562 2.63 11.42 27.67
C ALA A 562 3.43 12.55 28.34
N ALA A 563 3.57 12.53 29.67
CA ALA A 563 4.37 13.49 30.42
C ALA A 563 5.89 13.41 30.14
N ALA A 564 6.39 12.23 29.74
CA ALA A 564 7.80 12.03 29.40
C ALA A 564 8.14 12.42 27.95
N LEU A 565 7.13 12.67 27.09
CA LEU A 565 7.36 12.97 25.68
C LEU A 565 8.27 14.18 25.44
N PRO A 566 8.09 15.35 26.09
CA PRO A 566 8.99 16.49 25.87
C PRO A 566 10.44 16.18 26.27
N VAL A 567 10.64 15.45 27.37
CA VAL A 567 11.97 15.03 27.82
C VAL A 567 12.60 14.09 26.81
N PHE A 568 11.85 13.09 26.34
CA PHE A 568 12.29 12.16 25.31
C PHE A 568 12.72 12.90 24.04
N LEU A 569 11.89 13.81 23.52
CA LEU A 569 12.18 14.56 22.29
C LEU A 569 13.47 15.37 22.38
N LYS A 570 13.85 15.89 23.55
CA LYS A 570 15.14 16.58 23.74
C LYS A 570 16.37 15.66 23.64
N THR A 571 16.18 14.34 23.67
CA THR A 571 17.27 13.35 23.60
C THR A 571 17.39 12.67 22.24
N VAL A 572 16.67 13.15 21.22
CA VAL A 572 16.62 12.48 19.90
C VAL A 572 17.58 13.14 18.90
N SER A 573 17.54 14.47 18.79
CA SER A 573 18.42 15.22 17.88
C SER A 573 18.99 16.45 18.55
N ASP A 574 20.26 16.71 18.23
CA ASP A 574 20.96 17.94 18.57
C ASP A 574 21.00 18.84 17.34
N ILE A 575 20.65 20.11 17.52
CA ILE A 575 20.69 21.13 16.46
C ILE A 575 21.68 22.23 16.80
N GLN A 576 22.42 22.70 15.80
CA GLN A 576 23.40 23.77 15.93
C GLN A 576 23.26 24.77 14.78
N PHE A 577 23.52 26.04 15.06
CA PHE A 577 23.47 27.12 14.08
C PHE A 577 24.86 27.74 13.88
N CYS A 578 25.28 27.91 12.62
CA CYS A 578 26.57 28.51 12.25
C CYS A 578 26.36 29.74 11.35
N ALA A 579 27.07 30.84 11.63
CA ALA A 579 26.80 32.17 11.04
C ALA A 579 27.45 32.45 9.66
N SER A 580 28.28 31.57 9.11
CA SER A 580 29.00 31.83 7.84
C SER A 580 28.70 30.79 6.75
N PRO A 581 28.10 31.20 5.63
CA PRO A 581 28.19 30.52 4.35
C PRO A 581 29.58 30.73 3.71
N PRO A 582 30.08 29.82 2.85
CA PRO A 582 29.50 28.51 2.56
C PRO A 582 29.50 27.69 3.85
N CYS A 583 28.41 26.95 4.14
CA CYS A 583 28.42 26.06 5.30
C CYS A 583 29.63 25.14 5.13
N PRO A 584 30.71 25.31 5.89
CA PRO A 584 31.82 24.40 5.75
C PRO A 584 31.24 23.07 6.20
N TRP A 585 31.50 22.01 5.44
CA TRP A 585 31.35 20.65 5.96
C TRP A 585 32.13 20.49 7.29
N ASP A 586 33.05 21.42 7.55
CA ASP A 586 33.82 21.66 8.77
C ASP A 586 33.23 22.76 9.69
N CYS A 587 31.93 22.77 10.01
CA CYS A 587 31.55 23.47 11.25
C CYS A 587 32.22 22.68 12.40
N PRO A 588 33.14 23.26 13.18
CA PRO A 588 34.09 22.50 13.99
C PRO A 588 33.36 21.83 15.17
N LEU A 589 32.91 20.59 14.95
CA LEU A 589 32.44 19.68 16.01
C LEU A 589 33.57 19.25 16.95
N SER A 590 34.84 19.61 16.67
CA SER A 590 36.03 19.09 17.35
C SER A 590 36.74 20.06 18.31
N GLN A 591 36.23 21.27 18.57
CA GLN A 591 36.90 22.21 19.51
C GLN A 591 36.18 22.43 20.85
N ALA A 592 35.08 21.73 21.14
CA ALA A 592 34.37 21.85 22.43
C ALA A 592 34.29 20.54 23.24
N ILE A 593 35.00 19.49 22.83
CA ILE A 593 35.17 18.25 23.61
C ILE A 593 36.66 17.88 23.58
N ASN A 594 37.44 18.57 24.41
CA ASN A 594 38.66 18.08 25.05
C ASN A 594 38.86 18.87 26.34
#